data_AF-A0AAC9NKN5-F1
#
_entry.id   AF-A0AAC9NKN5-F1
#
_cell.length_a   1.000
_cell.length_b   1.000
_cell.length_c   1.000
_cell.angle_alpha   90.00
_cell.angle_beta   90.00
_cell.angle_gamma   90.00
#
_symmetry.space_group_name_H-M   'P 1'
#
loop_
_entity.id
_entity.type
_entity.pdbx_description
1 polymer ?
#
loop_
_entity_poly.entity_id
_entity_poly.type
_entity_poly.pdbx_seq_one_letter_code
_entity_poly.pdbx_strand_id
1 'polypeptide(L)'
;MNWKQLYNMQKELDRYIEKNNNLENKNVFQEKHLALLVELGELANETRCFKFWSQKPRNEKHIILEEYVDGIHFILSLGIENDYYYMSEKKTMPTFTETEQFIKVFQACTLFHSFPTEENYQAMFESYLQLGKLLGFTEEDIQRAYLQKNEVNFKRQDTGY
;
A
#
# COMPACT_ATOMS: atom_id res chain seq x y z
N MET A 1 7.64 13.42 -2.50
CA MET A 1 6.18 13.27 -2.25
C MET A 1 5.88 13.81 -0.86
N ASN A 2 4.73 14.46 -0.64
CA ASN A 2 4.37 14.99 0.68
C ASN A 2 3.65 13.93 1.53
N TRP A 3 4.40 13.10 2.26
CA TRP A 3 3.84 12.03 3.09
C TRP A 3 2.89 12.55 4.17
N LYS A 4 3.20 13.69 4.79
CA LYS A 4 2.34 14.31 5.81
C LYS A 4 0.93 14.60 5.27
N GLN A 5 0.84 15.07 4.03
CA GLN A 5 -0.45 15.27 3.38
C GLN A 5 -1.20 13.94 3.21
N LEU A 6 -0.53 12.89 2.73
CA LEU A 6 -1.18 11.59 2.51
C LEU A 6 -1.65 10.94 3.82
N TYR A 7 -0.86 11.00 4.89
CA TYR A 7 -1.30 10.54 6.22
C TYR A 7 -2.54 11.28 6.72
N ASN A 8 -2.60 12.61 6.54
CA ASN A 8 -3.79 13.38 6.94
C ASN A 8 -5.03 12.92 6.17
N MET A 9 -4.91 12.74 4.84
CA MET A 9 -6.01 12.27 4.00
C MET A 9 -6.43 10.84 4.33
N GLN A 10 -5.48 9.94 4.62
CA GLN A 10 -5.79 8.59 5.06
C GLN A 10 -6.52 8.60 6.40
N LYS A 11 -6.07 9.43 7.35
CA LYS A 11 -6.69 9.56 8.67
C LYS A 11 -8.14 10.05 8.59
N GLU A 12 -8.42 10.96 7.65
CA GLU A 12 -9.78 11.42 7.39
C GLU A 12 -10.65 10.31 6.79
N LEU A 13 -10.12 9.57 5.81
CA LEU A 13 -10.81 8.44 5.19
C LEU A 13 -11.10 7.31 6.19
N ASP A 14 -10.10 6.93 6.99
CA ASP A 14 -10.23 5.87 8.00
C ASP A 14 -11.32 6.21 9.02
N ARG A 15 -11.30 7.43 9.56
CA ARG A 15 -12.35 7.91 10.48
C ARG A 15 -13.74 7.91 9.83
N TYR A 16 -13.81 8.23 8.55
CA TYR A 16 -15.07 8.24 7.81
C TYR A 16 -15.63 6.82 7.67
N ILE A 17 -14.79 5.86 7.27
CA ILE A 17 -15.14 4.44 7.18
C ILE A 17 -15.55 3.89 8.55
N GLU A 18 -14.78 4.19 9.59
CA GLU A 18 -15.04 3.72 10.95
C GLU A 18 -16.40 4.20 11.46
N LYS A 19 -16.72 5.48 11.24
CA LYS A 19 -18.00 6.05 11.63
C LYS A 19 -19.16 5.43 10.85
N ASN A 20 -19.03 5.29 9.53
CA ASN A 20 -20.09 4.75 8.68
C ASN A 20 -20.38 3.27 8.97
N ASN A 21 -19.36 2.52 9.44
CA ASN A 21 -19.45 1.09 9.71
C ASN A 21 -19.54 0.73 11.20
N ASN A 22 -19.69 1.72 12.09
CA ASN A 22 -19.74 1.54 13.55
C ASN A 22 -18.50 0.79 14.11
N LEU A 23 -17.30 1.18 13.67
CA LEU A 23 -16.01 0.57 14.02
C LEU A 23 -15.15 1.44 14.95
N GLU A 24 -15.62 2.61 15.40
CA GLU A 24 -14.84 3.61 16.16
C GLU A 24 -14.14 3.07 17.44
N ASN A 25 -14.61 1.93 17.98
CA ASN A 25 -14.03 1.28 19.16
C ASN A 25 -13.51 -0.14 18.87
N LYS A 26 -13.35 -0.50 17.59
CA LYS A 26 -12.85 -1.82 17.18
C LYS A 26 -11.42 -1.71 16.72
N ASN A 27 -10.59 -2.63 17.21
CA ASN A 27 -9.27 -2.83 16.64
C ASN A 27 -9.43 -3.60 15.32
N VAL A 28 -9.15 -2.93 14.19
CA VAL A 28 -9.20 -3.50 12.84
C VAL A 28 -7.81 -3.76 12.24
N PHE A 29 -6.78 -3.84 13.09
CA PHE A 29 -5.39 -4.05 12.65
C PHE A 29 -5.23 -5.34 11.84
N GLN A 30 -5.89 -6.42 12.25
CA GLN A 30 -5.82 -7.72 11.58
C GLN A 30 -6.44 -7.65 10.18
N GLU A 31 -7.59 -6.97 10.07
CA GLU A 31 -8.32 -6.75 8.83
C GLU A 31 -7.53 -5.85 7.87
N LYS A 32 -6.98 -4.72 8.36
CA LYS A 32 -6.12 -3.82 7.57
C LYS A 32 -4.85 -4.54 7.08
N HIS A 33 -4.27 -5.41 7.91
CA HIS A 33 -3.10 -6.20 7.51
C HIS A 33 -3.42 -7.24 6.44
N LEU A 34 -4.52 -7.99 6.60
CA LEU A 34 -4.95 -8.94 5.59
C LEU A 34 -5.27 -8.23 4.28
N ALA A 35 -5.95 -7.07 4.32
CA ALA A 35 -6.23 -6.27 3.15
C ALA A 35 -4.94 -5.88 2.42
N LEU A 36 -3.91 -5.39 3.13
CA LEU A 36 -2.60 -5.12 2.53
C LEU A 36 -2.00 -6.34 1.81
N LEU A 37 -2.10 -7.54 2.38
CA LEU A 37 -1.59 -8.76 1.73
C LEU A 37 -2.40 -9.13 0.47
N VAL A 38 -3.71 -8.91 0.49
CA VAL A 38 -4.59 -9.12 -0.66
C VAL A 38 -4.22 -8.15 -1.78
N GLU A 39 -4.17 -6.84 -1.51
CA GLU A 39 -3.80 -5.81 -2.50
C GLU A 39 -2.39 -6.05 -3.07
N LEU A 40 -1.44 -6.47 -2.24
CA LEU A 40 -0.10 -6.83 -2.71
C LEU A 40 -0.12 -8.04 -3.66
N GLY A 41 -1.01 -9.00 -3.41
CA GLY A 41 -1.27 -10.14 -4.30
C GLY A 41 -1.94 -9.73 -5.61
N GLU A 42 -2.92 -8.81 -5.55
CA GLU A 42 -3.59 -8.23 -6.73
C GLU A 42 -2.58 -7.47 -7.60
N LEU A 43 -1.75 -6.61 -6.99
CA LEU A 43 -0.63 -5.95 -7.66
C LEU A 43 0.32 -6.96 -8.33
N ALA A 44 0.71 -8.03 -7.63
CA ALA A 44 1.56 -9.08 -8.22
C ALA A 44 0.87 -9.77 -9.41
N ASN A 45 -0.45 -9.94 -9.35
CA ASN A 45 -1.24 -10.54 -10.42
C ASN A 45 -1.28 -9.67 -11.68
N GLU A 46 -1.39 -8.35 -11.53
CA GLU A 46 -1.40 -7.36 -12.61
C GLU A 46 -0.04 -7.24 -13.31
N THR A 47 1.05 -7.33 -12.54
CA THR A 47 2.42 -7.36 -13.09
C THR A 47 2.75 -8.69 -13.78
N ARG A 48 2.09 -9.78 -13.39
CA ARG A 48 2.31 -11.16 -13.86
C ARG A 48 3.76 -11.67 -13.73
N CYS A 49 4.61 -11.01 -12.94
CA CYS A 49 6.05 -11.29 -12.89
C CYS A 49 6.38 -12.72 -12.42
N PHE A 50 5.48 -13.35 -11.66
CA PHE A 50 5.63 -14.72 -11.16
C PHE A 50 5.13 -15.81 -12.13
N LYS A 51 4.39 -15.45 -13.19
CA LYS A 51 3.71 -16.42 -14.07
C LYS A 51 4.64 -16.97 -15.15
N PHE A 52 5.73 -17.62 -14.73
CA PHE A 52 6.79 -18.14 -15.62
C PHE A 52 6.31 -19.16 -16.67
N TRP A 53 5.14 -19.76 -16.47
CA TRP A 53 4.51 -20.72 -17.38
C TRP A 53 3.64 -20.07 -18.47
N SER A 54 3.53 -18.74 -18.51
CA SER A 54 2.62 -18.02 -19.39
C SER A 54 3.34 -16.93 -20.19
N GLN A 55 3.01 -16.83 -21.48
CA GLN A 55 3.48 -15.76 -22.36
C GLN A 55 2.54 -14.52 -22.42
N LYS A 56 1.39 -14.55 -21.73
CA LYS A 56 0.48 -13.39 -21.69
C LYS A 56 1.19 -12.19 -21.05
N PRO A 57 1.21 -11.01 -21.69
CA PRO A 57 1.87 -9.83 -21.14
C PRO A 57 1.16 -9.34 -19.89
N ARG A 58 1.88 -8.55 -19.08
CA ARG A 58 1.30 -7.81 -17.96
C ARG A 58 0.24 -6.82 -18.41
N ASN A 59 -0.57 -6.37 -17.46
CA ASN A 59 -1.57 -5.35 -17.70
C ASN A 59 -0.92 -3.96 -17.85
N GLU A 60 -1.75 -3.00 -18.27
CA GLU A 60 -1.29 -1.64 -18.54
C GLU A 60 -0.76 -0.95 -17.28
N LYS A 61 0.20 -0.03 -17.46
CA LYS A 61 0.87 0.66 -16.35
C LYS A 61 -0.10 1.36 -15.39
N HIS A 62 -1.20 1.91 -15.90
CA HIS A 62 -2.19 2.61 -15.09
C HIS A 62 -3.00 1.66 -14.20
N ILE A 63 -3.27 0.44 -14.64
CA ILE A 63 -3.95 -0.61 -13.86
C ILE A 63 -3.03 -1.05 -12.71
N ILE A 64 -1.76 -1.33 -13.03
CA ILE A 64 -0.76 -1.71 -12.01
C ILE A 64 -0.57 -0.58 -10.98
N LEU A 65 -0.59 0.69 -11.42
CA LEU A 65 -0.46 1.83 -10.52
C LEU A 65 -1.67 1.95 -9.57
N GLU A 66 -2.86 1.60 -10.03
CA GLU A 66 -4.06 1.60 -9.18
C GLU A 66 -3.91 0.62 -8.01
N GLU A 67 -3.57 -0.65 -8.31
CA GLU A 67 -3.33 -1.67 -7.28
C GLU A 67 -2.16 -1.30 -6.34
N TYR A 68 -1.12 -0.67 -6.88
CA TYR A 68 0.01 -0.20 -6.08
C TYR A 68 -0.42 0.88 -5.06
N VAL A 69 -1.33 1.75 -5.46
CA VAL A 69 -1.83 2.81 -4.58
C VAL A 69 -2.78 2.25 -3.51
N ASP A 70 -3.53 1.19 -3.80
CA ASP A 70 -4.32 0.48 -2.79
C ASP A 70 -3.44 -0.06 -1.66
N GLY A 71 -2.27 -0.65 -1.98
CA GLY A 71 -1.31 -1.03 -0.95
C GLY A 71 -0.75 0.16 -0.14
N ILE A 72 -0.52 1.33 -0.77
CA ILE A 72 -0.12 2.55 -0.03
C ILE A 72 -1.20 2.98 0.95
N HIS A 73 -2.49 2.95 0.56
CA HIS A 73 -3.60 3.26 1.47
C HIS A 73 -3.54 2.41 2.75
N PHE A 74 -3.38 1.09 2.62
CA PHE A 74 -3.32 0.21 3.79
C PHE A 74 -2.04 0.36 4.60
N ILE A 75 -0.88 0.61 3.97
CA ILE A 75 0.37 0.89 4.70
C ILE A 75 0.26 2.17 5.54
N LEU A 76 -0.33 3.24 4.98
CA LEU A 76 -0.56 4.48 5.73
C LEU A 76 -1.52 4.26 6.89
N SER A 77 -2.61 3.51 6.65
CA SER A 77 -3.62 3.18 7.66
C SER A 77 -3.01 2.38 8.82
N LEU A 78 -2.18 1.38 8.52
CA LEU A 78 -1.46 0.61 9.55
C LEU A 78 -0.47 1.47 10.34
N GLY A 79 0.16 2.45 9.70
CA GLY A 79 1.03 3.42 10.37
C GLY A 79 0.25 4.27 11.36
N ILE A 80 -0.89 4.84 10.93
CA ILE A 80 -1.77 5.65 11.77
C ILE A 80 -2.21 4.87 13.02
N GLU A 81 -2.57 3.60 12.85
CA GLU A 81 -3.04 2.75 13.95
C GLU A 81 -1.99 2.49 15.02
N ASN A 82 -0.72 2.51 14.65
CA ASN A 82 0.42 2.29 15.54
C ASN A 82 1.14 3.60 15.90
N ASP A 83 0.62 4.75 15.47
CA ASP A 83 1.24 6.08 15.58
C ASP A 83 2.66 6.16 14.96
N TYR A 84 2.86 5.45 13.84
CA TYR A 84 4.09 5.43 13.07
C TYR A 84 3.96 6.23 11.78
N TYR A 85 4.97 7.05 11.49
CA TYR A 85 5.00 7.89 10.30
C TYR A 85 6.32 7.73 9.55
N TYR A 86 6.21 7.49 8.26
CA TYR A 86 7.38 7.39 7.38
C TYR A 86 8.02 8.77 7.18
N MET A 87 9.30 8.91 7.57
CA MET A 87 10.05 10.18 7.51
C MET A 87 11.31 10.12 6.62
N SER A 88 11.66 8.94 6.10
CA SER A 88 12.94 8.71 5.42
C SER A 88 12.83 8.96 3.91
N GLU A 89 13.85 9.58 3.31
CA GLU A 89 14.03 9.67 1.85
C GLU A 89 15.24 8.83 1.39
N LYS A 90 15.48 7.66 1.99
CA LYS A 90 16.55 6.79 1.50
C LYS A 90 16.28 6.39 0.05
N LYS A 91 17.03 7.00 -0.87
CA LYS A 91 17.05 6.64 -2.29
C LYS A 91 17.96 5.44 -2.50
N THR A 92 17.57 4.28 -2.00
CA THR A 92 18.18 3.02 -2.40
C THR A 92 17.50 2.54 -3.68
N MET A 93 18.31 2.23 -4.69
CA MET A 93 17.83 1.57 -5.90
C MET A 93 17.72 0.07 -5.63
N PRO A 94 16.58 -0.57 -5.94
CA PRO A 94 16.48 -2.01 -5.85
C PRO A 94 17.43 -2.68 -6.84
N THR A 95 18.15 -3.70 -6.39
CA THR A 95 19.00 -4.58 -7.24
C THR A 95 18.31 -5.89 -7.61
N PHE A 96 17.04 -6.04 -7.23
CA PHE A 96 16.26 -7.27 -7.33
C PHE A 96 15.40 -7.29 -8.59
N THR A 97 15.04 -8.49 -9.04
CA THR A 97 13.92 -8.69 -9.95
C THR A 97 12.60 -8.35 -9.26
N GLU A 98 11.54 -8.13 -10.04
CA GLU A 98 10.22 -7.84 -9.46
C GLU A 98 9.72 -8.96 -8.54
N THR A 99 9.87 -10.22 -8.96
CA THR A 99 9.47 -11.38 -8.15
C THR A 99 10.19 -11.43 -6.80
N GLU A 100 11.50 -11.20 -6.78
CA GLU A 100 12.28 -11.13 -5.53
C GLU A 100 11.84 -9.96 -4.66
N GLN A 101 11.55 -8.80 -5.26
CA GLN A 101 11.09 -7.63 -4.53
C GLN A 101 9.69 -7.87 -3.93
N PHE A 102 8.75 -8.48 -4.65
CA PHE A 102 7.45 -8.88 -4.11
C PHE A 102 7.61 -9.81 -2.90
N ILE A 103 8.45 -10.85 -2.99
CA ILE A 103 8.72 -11.77 -1.87
C ILE A 103 9.24 -11.00 -0.66
N LYS A 104 10.18 -10.06 -0.87
CA LYS A 104 10.72 -9.22 0.20
C LYS A 104 9.65 -8.33 0.84
N VAL A 105 8.74 -7.75 0.05
CA VAL A 105 7.62 -6.97 0.57
C VAL A 105 6.68 -7.86 1.39
N PHE A 106 6.30 -9.03 0.88
CA PHE A 106 5.49 -10.00 1.65
C PHE A 106 6.13 -10.36 2.98
N GLN A 107 7.43 -10.64 3.00
CA GLN A 107 8.19 -10.93 4.23
C GLN A 107 8.21 -9.73 5.20
N ALA A 108 8.34 -8.51 4.69
CA ALA A 108 8.31 -7.32 5.53
C ALA A 108 6.92 -7.08 6.12
N CYS A 109 5.86 -7.31 5.33
CA CYS A 109 4.48 -7.24 5.82
C CYS A 109 4.20 -8.28 6.92
N THR A 110 4.67 -9.52 6.75
CA THR A 110 4.47 -10.57 7.77
C THR A 110 5.32 -10.33 9.02
N LEU A 111 6.53 -9.78 8.86
CA LEU A 111 7.38 -9.40 9.99
C LEU A 111 6.76 -8.26 10.81
N PHE A 112 6.28 -7.21 10.15
CA PHE A 112 5.57 -6.10 10.83
C PHE A 112 4.32 -6.59 11.57
N HIS A 113 3.54 -7.50 10.98
CA HIS A 113 2.40 -8.09 11.67
C HIS A 113 2.80 -8.85 12.94
N SER A 114 3.87 -9.64 12.87
CA SER A 114 4.33 -10.45 14.00
C SER A 114 4.99 -9.59 15.08
N PHE A 115 5.65 -8.50 14.67
CA PHE A 115 6.39 -7.58 15.51
C PHE A 115 6.12 -6.14 15.04
N PRO A 116 5.02 -5.51 15.50
CA PRO A 116 4.60 -4.19 15.02
C PRO A 116 5.41 -3.08 15.69
N THR A 117 6.72 -3.07 15.43
CA THR A 117 7.60 -1.99 15.87
C THR A 117 7.73 -0.94 14.77
N GLU A 118 8.11 0.28 15.16
CA GLU A 118 8.34 1.36 14.21
C GLU A 118 9.41 0.97 13.18
N GLU A 119 10.48 0.28 13.58
CA GLU A 119 11.53 -0.16 12.66
C GLU A 119 11.00 -1.12 11.59
N ASN A 120 10.16 -2.08 11.98
CA ASN A 120 9.55 -3.01 11.03
C ASN A 120 8.54 -2.31 10.11
N TYR A 121 7.83 -1.30 10.62
CA TYR A 121 6.98 -0.44 9.81
C TYR A 121 7.79 0.30 8.74
N GLN A 122 8.87 0.97 9.15
CA GLN A 122 9.76 1.69 8.23
C GLN A 122 10.35 0.72 7.19
N ALA A 123 10.79 -0.48 7.60
CA ALA A 123 11.33 -1.48 6.69
C ALA A 123 10.30 -2.00 5.66
N MET A 124 9.05 -2.26 6.10
CA MET A 124 7.94 -2.61 5.22
C MET A 124 7.66 -1.49 4.21
N PHE A 125 7.56 -0.25 4.69
CA PHE A 125 7.31 0.92 3.86
C PHE A 125 8.43 1.12 2.83
N GLU A 126 9.70 1.10 3.26
CA GLU A 126 10.86 1.23 2.37
C GLU A 126 10.89 0.14 1.30
N SER A 127 10.58 -1.11 1.68
CA SER A 127 10.50 -2.22 0.75
C SER A 127 9.39 -2.03 -0.28
N TYR A 128 8.23 -1.52 0.13
CA TYR A 128 7.12 -1.24 -0.77
C TYR A 128 7.44 -0.10 -1.76
N LEU A 129 8.12 0.96 -1.30
CA LEU A 129 8.56 2.05 -2.19
C LEU A 129 9.63 1.61 -3.20
N GLN A 130 10.52 0.69 -2.79
CA GLN A 130 11.47 0.06 -3.71
C GLN A 130 10.73 -0.72 -4.81
N LEU A 131 9.63 -1.42 -4.48
CA LEU A 131 8.79 -2.07 -5.47
C LEU A 131 8.19 -1.06 -6.46
N GLY A 132 7.62 0.05 -5.99
CA GLY A 132 7.08 1.09 -6.87
C GLY A 132 8.10 1.67 -7.84
N LYS A 133 9.33 1.91 -7.37
CA LYS A 133 10.44 2.34 -8.23
C LYS A 133 10.81 1.30 -9.28
N LEU A 134 10.85 0.03 -8.90
CA LEU A 134 11.15 -1.09 -9.81
C LEU A 134 10.08 -1.24 -10.90
N LEU A 135 8.81 -0.98 -10.55
CA LEU A 135 7.67 -0.93 -11.47
C LEU A 135 7.65 0.35 -12.34
N GLY A 136 8.60 1.27 -12.12
CA GLY A 136 8.77 2.47 -12.93
C GLY A 136 7.80 3.60 -12.60
N PHE A 137 7.27 3.65 -11.37
CA PHE A 137 6.43 4.75 -10.91
C PHE A 137 7.27 5.90 -10.36
N THR A 138 6.91 7.12 -10.75
CA THR A 138 7.47 8.33 -10.12
C THR A 138 6.67 8.70 -8.89
N GLU A 139 7.24 9.56 -8.06
CA GLU A 139 6.53 10.10 -6.89
C GLU A 139 5.27 10.88 -7.29
N GLU A 140 5.32 11.59 -8.43
CA GLU A 140 4.18 12.35 -8.96
C GLU A 140 3.07 11.44 -9.46
N ASP A 141 3.40 10.29 -10.07
CA ASP A 141 2.42 9.29 -10.49
C ASP A 141 1.70 8.72 -9.27
N ILE A 142 2.46 8.30 -8.24
CA ILE A 142 1.91 7.74 -6.99
C ILE A 142 1.03 8.78 -6.30
N GLN A 143 1.50 10.01 -6.15
CA GLN A 143 0.74 11.05 -5.47
C GLN A 143 -0.59 11.32 -6.19
N ARG A 144 -0.57 11.45 -7.52
CA ARG A 144 -1.79 11.72 -8.31
C ARG A 144 -2.79 10.58 -8.20
N ALA A 145 -2.34 9.34 -8.37
CA ALA A 145 -3.22 8.18 -8.31
C ALA A 145 -3.77 7.98 -6.89
N TYR A 146 -2.99 8.25 -5.84
CA TYR A 146 -3.47 8.25 -4.45
C TYR A 146 -4.57 9.27 -4.21
N LEU A 147 -4.40 10.52 -4.66
CA LEU A 147 -5.43 11.55 -4.51
C LEU A 147 -6.74 11.15 -5.20
N GLN A 148 -6.66 10.60 -6.41
CA GLN A 148 -7.82 10.13 -7.16
C GLN A 148 -8.51 8.95 -6.46
N LYS A 149 -7.74 7.97 -5.99
CA LYS A 149 -8.27 6.79 -5.31
C LYS A 149 -8.91 7.14 -3.97
N ASN A 150 -8.30 8.06 -3.21
CA ASN A 150 -8.87 8.59 -1.97
C ASN A 150 -10.26 9.22 -2.20
N GLU A 151 -10.40 10.05 -3.24
CA GLU A 151 -11.70 10.65 -3.62
C GLU A 151 -12.74 9.59 -4.00
N VAL A 152 -12.34 8.58 -4.78
CA VAL A 152 -13.21 7.44 -5.14
C VAL A 152 -13.64 6.66 -3.90
N ASN A 153 -12.74 6.43 -2.94
CA ASN A 153 -13.05 5.67 -1.73
C ASN A 153 -14.04 6.41 -0.81
N PHE A 154 -13.96 7.75 -0.71
CA PHE A 154 -15.02 8.53 -0.05
C PHE A 154 -16.38 8.33 -0.73
N LYS A 155 -16.44 8.41 -2.07
CA LYS A 155 -17.69 8.20 -2.83
C LYS A 155 -18.24 6.78 -2.66
N ARG A 156 -17.39 5.75 -2.58
CA ARG A 156 -17.79 4.36 -2.34
C ARG A 156 -18.49 4.19 -1.00
N GLN A 157 -17.99 4.87 0.04
CA GLN A 157 -18.61 4.85 1.37
C GLN A 157 -19.99 5.53 1.38
N ASP A 158 -20.22 6.57 0.57
CA ASP A 158 -21.54 7.22 0.45
C ASP A 158 -22.59 6.32 -0.21
N THR A 159 -22.15 5.36 -1.03
CA THR A 159 -23.03 4.43 -1.75
C THR A 159 -23.26 3.10 -1.01
N GLY A 160 -22.72 2.94 0.20
CA GLY A 160 -22.88 1.72 1.01
C GLY A 160 -22.11 0.52 0.49
N TYR A 161 -20.97 0.76 -0.16
CA TYR A 161 -19.99 -0.30 -0.48
C TYR A 161 -19.24 -0.75 0.77
#